data_AF-A0A0A0EFC4-F1
#
_entry.id   AF-A0A0A0EFC4-F1
#
_cell.length_a   1.000
_cell.length_b   1.000
_cell.length_c   1.000
_cell.angle_alpha   90.00
_cell.angle_beta   90.00
_cell.angle_gamma   90.00
#
_symmetry.space_group_name_H-M   'P 1'
#
loop_
_entity.id
_entity.type
_entity.pdbx_description
1 polymer ?
#
loop_
_entity_poly.entity_id
_entity_poly.type
_entity_poly.pdbx_seq_one_letter_code
_entity_poly.pdbx_strand_id
1 'polypeptide(L)'
;MSRMLREQSLVTRIVWGLLVISAAAALIEGRFSLTFVSLATLGLSMVPVYVARWAEIVVPPSFLAAVVLFVGGTVFLGEVFDFYNRFWWWDIAMHGGSAVGFGLIGFVLVFMMFQGDRFAAPPSAIAFFAYCFALAIGAMWEVFEFTMDQLFGLNMQKSGLMDTMGDLIVDMGGALLGALAGYFYLREQAFGGLTGVIDYFVSRNPRFFRKRRK
;
A
#
# COMPACT_ATOMS: atom_id res chain seq x y z
N MET A 1 4.27 20.83 16.86
CA MET A 1 4.07 19.56 16.12
C MET A 1 2.56 19.31 15.96
N SER A 2 2.04 19.26 14.74
CA SER A 2 0.61 18.96 14.52
C SER A 2 0.24 17.61 15.13
N ARG A 3 -0.98 17.46 15.67
CA ARG A 3 -1.48 16.19 16.24
C ARG A 3 -1.29 15.02 15.26
N MET A 4 -1.46 15.30 13.97
CA MET A 4 -1.22 14.40 12.84
C MET A 4 0.16 13.72 12.86
N LEU A 5 1.24 14.46 13.15
CA LEU A 5 2.60 13.93 13.18
C LEU A 5 2.88 13.08 14.42
N ARG A 6 2.23 13.39 15.55
CA ARG A 6 2.43 12.67 16.81
C ARG A 6 1.81 11.28 16.83
N GLU A 7 0.74 11.08 16.07
CA GLU A 7 0.01 9.82 15.99
C GLU A 7 0.69 8.81 15.02
N GLN A 8 1.69 9.24 14.23
CA GLN A 8 2.42 8.36 13.30
C GLN A 8 3.49 7.51 14.00
N SER A 9 3.84 6.38 13.40
CA SER A 9 4.96 5.56 13.87
C SER A 9 6.29 6.32 13.88
N LEU A 10 7.27 5.86 14.66
CA LEU A 10 8.62 6.43 14.63
C LEU A 10 9.25 6.29 13.22
N VAL A 11 9.04 5.15 12.57
CA VAL A 11 9.52 4.85 11.21
C VAL A 11 9.01 5.90 10.22
N THR A 12 7.70 6.17 10.21
CA THR A 12 7.09 7.18 9.34
C THR A 12 7.72 8.55 9.54
N ARG A 13 7.91 8.96 10.81
CA ARG A 13 8.51 10.26 11.14
C ARG A 13 9.98 10.35 10.70
N ILE A 14 10.74 9.26 10.86
CA ILE A 14 12.13 9.20 10.39
C ILE A 14 12.18 9.33 8.87
N VAL A 15 11.39 8.55 8.13
CA VAL A 15 11.36 8.61 6.66
C VAL A 15 11.00 10.01 6.18
N TRP A 16 9.96 10.63 6.72
CA TRP A 16 9.60 12.01 6.38
C TRP A 16 10.69 13.01 6.74
N GLY A 17 11.32 12.87 7.90
CA GLY A 17 12.46 13.71 8.31
C GLY A 17 13.63 13.60 7.33
N LEU A 18 13.97 12.37 6.92
CA LEU A 18 15.02 12.12 5.93
C LEU A 18 14.68 12.75 4.58
N LEU A 19 13.44 12.60 4.09
CA LEU A 19 13.01 13.22 2.83
C LEU A 19 13.08 14.75 2.88
N VAL A 20 12.72 15.38 4.01
CA VAL A 20 12.84 16.83 4.20
C VAL A 20 14.31 17.26 4.20
N ILE A 21 15.17 16.53 4.90
CA ILE A 21 16.61 16.80 4.94
C ILE A 21 17.23 16.65 3.54
N SER A 22 16.89 15.57 2.83
CA SER A 22 17.35 15.32 1.46
C SER A 22 16.89 16.41 0.49
N ALA A 23 15.62 16.83 0.55
CA ALA A 23 15.11 17.91 -0.27
C ALA A 23 15.84 19.24 0.00
N ALA A 24 16.06 19.59 1.28
CA ALA A 24 16.75 20.81 1.65
C ALA A 24 18.22 20.81 1.22
N ALA A 25 18.95 19.72 1.47
CA ALA A 25 20.34 19.56 1.06
C ALA A 25 20.47 19.63 -0.47
N ALA A 26 19.63 18.89 -1.20
CA ALA A 26 19.60 18.90 -2.65
C ALA A 26 19.31 20.30 -3.22
N LEU A 27 18.40 21.05 -2.60
CA LEU A 27 18.08 22.41 -3.02
C LEU A 27 19.27 23.36 -2.83
N ILE A 28 19.98 23.26 -1.71
CA ILE A 28 21.19 24.06 -1.43
C ILE A 28 22.30 23.74 -2.44
N GLU A 29 22.44 22.47 -2.81
CA GLU A 29 23.40 22.01 -3.82
C GLU A 29 22.96 22.32 -5.27
N GLY A 30 21.78 22.89 -5.50
CA GLY A 30 21.23 23.14 -6.83
C GLY A 30 20.77 21.90 -7.60
N ARG A 31 20.57 20.76 -6.91
CA ARG A 31 20.13 19.48 -7.47
C ARG A 31 18.60 19.44 -7.54
N PHE A 32 18.02 20.17 -8.50
CA PHE A 32 16.56 20.33 -8.63
C PHE A 32 15.81 19.02 -8.86
N SER A 33 16.36 18.08 -9.64
CA SER A 33 15.72 16.77 -9.86
C SER A 33 15.57 15.99 -8.54
N LEU A 34 16.66 15.88 -7.76
CA LEU A 34 16.61 15.23 -6.45
C LEU A 34 15.66 15.94 -5.49
N THR A 35 15.65 17.28 -5.50
CA THR A 35 14.71 18.07 -4.71
C THR A 35 13.26 17.72 -5.06
N PHE A 36 12.94 17.66 -6.34
CA PHE A 36 11.61 17.28 -6.83
C PHE A 36 11.23 15.87 -6.39
N VAL A 37 12.09 14.87 -6.60
CA VAL A 37 11.81 13.47 -6.22
C VAL A 37 11.62 13.33 -4.70
N SER A 38 12.43 14.00 -3.88
CA SER A 38 12.26 14.00 -2.42
C SER A 38 10.93 14.60 -1.99
N LEU A 39 10.54 15.74 -2.56
CA LEU A 39 9.28 16.41 -2.24
C LEU A 39 8.05 15.64 -2.77
N ALA A 40 8.14 15.06 -3.96
CA ALA A 40 7.10 14.22 -4.54
C ALA A 40 6.87 12.97 -3.69
N THR A 41 7.95 12.28 -3.29
CA THR A 41 7.88 11.13 -2.37
C THR A 41 7.25 11.51 -1.04
N LEU A 42 7.66 12.66 -0.47
CA LEU A 42 7.09 13.17 0.78
C LEU A 42 5.59 13.42 0.63
N GLY A 43 5.17 14.10 -0.43
CA GLY A 43 3.76 14.38 -0.73
C GLY A 43 2.95 13.11 -0.90
N LEU A 44 3.39 12.18 -1.75
CA LEU A 44 2.73 10.90 -2.01
C LEU A 44 2.60 10.06 -0.74
N SER A 45 3.65 9.98 0.09
CA SER A 45 3.61 9.22 1.34
C SER A 45 2.67 9.83 2.40
N MET A 46 2.28 11.10 2.25
CA MET A 46 1.27 11.75 3.10
C MET A 46 -0.16 11.59 2.59
N VAL A 47 -0.38 11.21 1.33
CA VAL A 47 -1.73 11.05 0.75
C VAL A 47 -2.63 10.14 1.60
N PRO A 48 -2.20 8.94 2.05
CA PRO A 48 -3.05 8.08 2.87
C PRO A 48 -3.48 8.72 4.19
N VAL A 49 -2.65 9.59 4.77
CA VAL A 49 -2.97 10.29 6.02
C VAL A 49 -4.07 11.33 5.79
N TYR A 50 -3.99 12.07 4.69
CA TYR A 50 -5.03 13.04 4.33
C TYR A 50 -6.33 12.35 3.91
N VAL A 51 -6.25 11.27 3.14
CA VAL A 51 -7.41 10.45 2.75
C VAL A 51 -8.08 9.86 4.00
N ALA A 52 -7.30 9.31 4.94
CA ALA A 52 -7.84 8.76 6.18
C ALA A 52 -8.59 9.82 7.00
N ARG A 53 -8.06 11.05 7.08
CA ARG A 53 -8.72 12.16 7.76
C ARG A 53 -9.98 12.61 7.05
N TRP A 54 -9.95 12.74 5.73
CA TRP A 54 -11.11 13.14 4.92
C TRP A 54 -12.23 12.10 5.01
N ALA A 55 -11.89 10.82 4.92
CA ALA A 55 -12.82 9.71 5.09
C ALA A 55 -13.18 9.45 6.57
N GLU A 56 -12.63 10.22 7.52
CA GLU A 56 -12.80 10.05 8.97
C GLU A 56 -12.56 8.59 9.45
N ILE A 57 -11.58 7.91 8.86
CA ILE A 57 -11.14 6.56 9.24
C ILE A 57 -9.82 6.61 10.02
N VAL A 58 -9.65 5.66 10.94
CA VAL A 58 -8.41 5.47 11.70
C VAL A 58 -7.65 4.28 11.10
N VAL A 59 -6.54 4.57 10.42
CA VAL A 59 -5.68 3.54 9.83
C VAL A 59 -4.61 3.09 10.84
N PRO A 60 -4.31 1.78 10.97
CA PRO A 60 -3.21 1.30 11.80
C PRO A 60 -1.89 2.03 11.51
N PRO A 61 -1.19 2.56 12.53
CA PRO A 61 0.10 3.23 12.32
C PRO A 61 1.17 2.33 11.67
N SER A 62 1.11 1.02 11.92
CA SER A 62 1.98 0.03 11.27
C SER A 62 1.71 -0.10 9.77
N PHE A 63 0.44 -0.08 9.37
CA PHE A 63 0.06 -0.10 7.95
C PHE A 63 0.47 1.19 7.25
N LEU A 64 0.24 2.35 7.87
CA LEU A 64 0.74 3.63 7.34
C LEU A 64 2.26 3.65 7.22
N ALA A 65 2.99 3.07 8.17
CA ALA A 65 4.44 2.93 8.07
C ALA A 65 4.85 2.06 6.88
N ALA A 66 4.16 0.94 6.65
CA ALA A 66 4.40 0.08 5.49
C ALA A 66 4.15 0.83 4.17
N VAL A 67 3.07 1.61 4.07
CA VAL A 67 2.79 2.44 2.88
C VAL A 67 3.87 3.51 2.68
N VAL A 68 4.32 4.18 3.74
CA VAL A 68 5.39 5.18 3.66
C VAL A 68 6.72 4.55 3.23
N LEU A 69 7.04 3.35 3.74
CA LEU A 69 8.22 2.59 3.32
C LEU A 69 8.10 2.14 1.87
N PHE A 70 6.92 1.68 1.43
CA PHE A 70 6.65 1.32 0.04
C PHE A 70 6.86 2.53 -0.89
N VAL A 71 6.21 3.67 -0.63
CA VAL A 71 6.36 4.89 -1.44
C VAL A 71 7.80 5.39 -1.43
N GLY A 72 8.47 5.37 -0.28
CA GLY A 72 9.89 5.70 -0.18
C GLY A 72 10.78 4.72 -0.95
N GLY A 73 10.40 3.44 -0.98
CA GLY A 73 11.11 2.39 -1.68
C GLY A 73 10.99 2.49 -3.20
N THR A 74 9.76 2.62 -3.72
CA THR A 74 9.52 2.71 -5.16
C THR A 74 9.98 4.03 -5.73
N VAL A 75 9.67 5.18 -5.11
CA VAL A 75 10.00 6.48 -5.68
C VAL A 75 11.40 6.94 -5.29
N PHE A 76 11.70 7.04 -3.99
CA PHE A 76 12.95 7.67 -3.57
C PHE A 76 14.15 6.72 -3.70
N LEU A 77 14.08 5.51 -3.16
CA LEU A 77 15.18 4.54 -3.29
C LEU A 77 15.31 4.01 -4.72
N GLY A 78 14.18 3.79 -5.39
CA GLY A 78 14.13 3.41 -6.80
C GLY A 78 14.84 4.42 -7.70
N GLU A 79 14.41 5.68 -7.67
CA GLU A 79 14.91 6.70 -8.62
C GLU A 79 16.25 7.34 -8.19
N VAL A 80 16.42 7.65 -6.90
CA VAL A 80 17.62 8.40 -6.46
C VAL A 80 18.83 7.48 -6.29
N PHE A 81 18.60 6.27 -5.79
CA PHE A 81 19.66 5.31 -5.52
C PHE A 81 19.74 4.17 -6.53
N ASP A 82 18.90 4.22 -7.57
CA ASP A 82 18.90 3.30 -8.70
C ASP A 82 18.64 1.84 -8.30
N PHE A 83 17.78 1.63 -7.29
CA PHE A 83 17.60 0.30 -6.70
C PHE A 83 16.99 -0.72 -7.66
N TYR A 84 16.15 -0.28 -8.60
CA TYR A 84 15.58 -1.15 -9.63
C TYR A 84 16.64 -1.78 -10.54
N ASN A 85 17.75 -1.09 -10.81
CA ASN A 85 18.84 -1.64 -11.60
C ASN A 85 19.91 -2.33 -10.73
N ARG A 86 20.07 -1.87 -9.48
CA ARG A 86 21.11 -2.35 -8.58
C ARG A 86 20.78 -3.66 -7.88
N PHE A 87 19.50 -3.91 -7.60
CA PHE A 87 19.05 -5.08 -6.87
C PHE A 87 17.96 -5.79 -7.67
N TRP A 88 18.29 -6.96 -8.23
CA TRP A 88 17.39 -7.75 -9.08
C TRP A 88 16.05 -8.13 -8.42
N TRP A 89 15.98 -8.16 -7.09
CA TRP A 89 14.78 -8.53 -6.33
C TRP A 89 13.93 -7.33 -5.93
N TRP A 90 14.39 -6.09 -6.20
CA TRP A 90 13.74 -4.89 -5.70
C TRP A 90 12.33 -4.73 -6.23
N ASP A 91 12.15 -4.92 -7.54
CA ASP A 91 10.85 -4.79 -8.21
C ASP A 91 9.84 -5.81 -7.67
N ILE A 92 10.26 -7.08 -7.69
CA ILE A 92 9.54 -8.21 -7.10
C ILE A 92 9.10 -7.92 -5.66
N ALA A 93 9.96 -7.31 -4.84
CA ALA A 93 9.62 -6.96 -3.47
C ALA A 93 8.59 -5.82 -3.37
N MET A 94 8.64 -4.84 -4.28
CA MET A 94 7.65 -3.76 -4.36
C MET A 94 6.28 -4.31 -4.77
N HIS A 95 6.23 -5.14 -5.81
CA HIS A 95 5.01 -5.82 -6.27
C HIS A 95 4.40 -6.67 -5.17
N GLY A 96 5.13 -7.65 -4.65
CA GLY A 96 4.63 -8.55 -3.61
C GLY A 96 4.20 -7.83 -2.33
N GLY A 97 4.98 -6.84 -1.89
CA GLY A 97 4.65 -6.04 -0.71
C GLY A 97 3.37 -5.22 -0.89
N SER A 98 3.21 -4.59 -2.05
CA SER A 98 2.03 -3.79 -2.37
C SER A 98 0.78 -4.67 -2.52
N ALA A 99 0.90 -5.85 -3.14
CA ALA A 99 -0.20 -6.79 -3.34
C ALA A 99 -0.75 -7.33 -2.01
N VAL A 100 0.11 -7.57 -1.01
CA VAL A 100 -0.35 -7.87 0.37
C VAL A 100 -1.18 -6.70 0.91
N GLY A 101 -0.69 -5.48 0.77
CA GLY A 101 -1.39 -4.27 1.20
C GLY A 101 -2.76 -4.10 0.53
N PHE A 102 -2.83 -4.27 -0.79
CA PHE A 102 -4.08 -4.21 -1.55
C PHE A 102 -5.03 -5.36 -1.21
N GLY A 103 -4.53 -6.55 -0.88
CA GLY A 103 -5.35 -7.65 -0.38
C GLY A 103 -6.02 -7.31 0.96
N LEU A 104 -5.30 -6.66 1.87
CA LEU A 104 -5.87 -6.18 3.14
C LEU A 104 -6.89 -5.05 2.93
N ILE A 105 -6.58 -4.09 2.05
CA ILE A 105 -7.51 -3.00 1.70
C ILE A 105 -8.77 -3.58 1.07
N GLY A 106 -8.63 -4.48 0.08
CA GLY A 106 -9.73 -5.17 -0.59
C GLY A 106 -10.60 -5.92 0.40
N PHE A 107 -9.98 -6.64 1.35
CA PHE A 107 -10.71 -7.31 2.42
C PHE A 107 -11.53 -6.32 3.24
N VAL A 108 -10.92 -5.23 3.73
CA VAL A 108 -11.59 -4.23 4.55
C VAL A 108 -12.75 -3.58 3.79
N LEU A 109 -12.57 -3.23 2.51
CA LEU A 109 -13.62 -2.65 1.67
C LEU A 109 -14.80 -3.60 1.48
N VAL A 110 -14.54 -4.84 1.06
CA VAL A 110 -15.58 -5.85 0.86
C VAL A 110 -16.28 -6.16 2.18
N PHE A 111 -15.52 -6.29 3.27
CA PHE A 111 -16.07 -6.55 4.60
C PHE A 111 -17.00 -5.43 5.08
N MET A 112 -16.64 -4.17 4.85
CA MET A 112 -17.52 -3.01 5.14
C MET A 112 -18.83 -3.05 4.33
N MET A 113 -18.81 -3.58 3.10
CA MET A 113 -20.01 -3.67 2.26
C MET A 113 -21.00 -4.74 2.73
N PHE A 114 -20.51 -5.88 3.23
CA PHE A 114 -21.36 -7.00 3.65
C PHE A 114 -21.77 -6.97 5.13
N GLN A 115 -21.12 -6.13 5.95
CA GLN A 115 -21.45 -6.04 7.37
C GLN A 115 -22.80 -5.37 7.63
N GLY A 116 -23.65 -6.06 8.37
CA GLY A 116 -25.01 -5.62 8.68
C GLY A 116 -26.10 -6.11 7.72
N ASP A 117 -25.74 -6.85 6.68
CA ASP A 117 -26.70 -7.48 5.78
C ASP A 117 -27.24 -8.80 6.37
N ARG A 118 -28.52 -9.11 6.07
CA ARG A 118 -29.15 -10.41 6.34
C ARG A 118 -28.55 -11.51 5.45
N PHE A 119 -27.91 -11.13 4.33
CA PHE A 119 -27.22 -12.02 3.39
C PHE A 119 -25.69 -11.88 3.47
N ALA A 120 -25.14 -11.93 4.69
CA ALA A 120 -23.69 -11.87 4.89
C ALA A 120 -22.97 -12.97 4.07
N ALA A 121 -22.06 -12.55 3.19
CA ALA A 121 -21.28 -13.46 2.37
C ALA A 121 -20.39 -14.36 3.24
N PRO A 122 -20.18 -15.64 2.86
CA PRO A 122 -19.28 -16.51 3.61
C PRO A 122 -17.85 -15.95 3.58
N PRO A 123 -17.02 -16.21 4.63
CA PRO A 123 -15.65 -15.70 4.70
C PRO A 123 -14.80 -15.97 3.45
N SER A 124 -15.01 -17.12 2.81
CA SER A 124 -14.33 -17.49 1.57
C SER A 124 -14.68 -16.57 0.40
N ALA A 125 -15.95 -16.15 0.27
CA ALA A 125 -16.36 -15.22 -0.77
C ALA A 125 -15.76 -13.83 -0.55
N ILE A 126 -15.76 -13.33 0.70
CA ILE A 126 -15.15 -12.05 1.05
C ILE A 126 -13.65 -12.05 0.73
N ALA A 127 -12.94 -13.12 1.12
CA ALA A 127 -11.52 -13.28 0.81
C ALA A 127 -11.27 -13.40 -0.69
N PHE A 128 -12.11 -14.12 -1.43
CA PHE A 128 -11.99 -14.23 -2.88
C PHE A 128 -12.15 -12.88 -3.58
N PHE A 129 -13.14 -12.07 -3.21
CA PHE A 129 -13.29 -10.73 -3.78
C PHE A 129 -12.15 -9.79 -3.39
N ALA A 130 -11.61 -9.91 -2.17
CA ALA A 130 -10.41 -9.18 -1.76
C ALA A 130 -9.18 -9.55 -2.62
N TYR A 131 -9.03 -10.85 -2.91
CA TYR A 131 -7.99 -11.36 -3.80
C TYR A 131 -8.13 -10.80 -5.22
N CYS A 132 -9.34 -10.87 -5.80
CA CYS A 132 -9.61 -10.30 -7.13
C CYS A 132 -9.39 -8.79 -7.17
N PHE A 133 -9.75 -8.07 -6.11
CA PHE A 133 -9.51 -6.63 -6.00
C PHE A 133 -8.00 -6.32 -6.08
N ALA A 134 -7.18 -7.03 -5.31
CA ALA A 134 -5.74 -6.81 -5.32
C ALA A 134 -5.11 -7.16 -6.69
N LEU A 135 -5.52 -8.27 -7.30
CA LEU A 135 -5.07 -8.63 -8.65
C LEU A 135 -5.45 -7.60 -9.71
N ALA A 136 -6.64 -7.02 -9.62
CA ALA A 136 -7.06 -5.98 -10.55
C ALA A 136 -6.17 -4.74 -10.44
N ILE A 137 -5.74 -4.37 -9.23
CA ILE A 137 -4.80 -3.26 -9.03
C ILE A 137 -3.42 -3.59 -9.60
N GLY A 138 -2.89 -4.80 -9.35
CA GLY A 138 -1.61 -5.24 -9.94
C GLY A 138 -1.64 -5.22 -11.47
N ALA A 139 -2.68 -5.79 -12.08
CA ALA A 139 -2.86 -5.74 -13.53
C ALA A 139 -3.02 -4.30 -14.07
N MET A 140 -3.71 -3.42 -13.33
CA MET A 140 -3.79 -2.00 -13.70
C MET A 140 -2.42 -1.31 -13.65
N TRP A 141 -1.55 -1.71 -12.72
CA TRP A 141 -0.19 -1.21 -12.64
C TRP A 141 0.62 -1.63 -13.86
N GLU A 142 0.62 -2.91 -14.24
CA GLU A 142 1.30 -3.38 -15.47
C GLU A 142 0.83 -2.65 -16.73
N VAL A 143 -0.48 -2.39 -16.84
CA VAL A 143 -1.03 -1.60 -17.95
C VAL A 143 -0.52 -0.16 -17.91
N PHE A 144 -0.38 0.42 -16.71
CA PHE A 144 0.21 1.74 -16.55
C PHE A 144 1.68 1.74 -16.99
N GLU A 145 2.48 0.76 -16.59
CA GLU A 145 3.88 0.64 -16.99
C GLU A 145 4.03 0.55 -18.51
N PHE A 146 3.29 -0.37 -19.13
CA PHE A 146 3.24 -0.50 -20.58
C PHE A 146 2.85 0.82 -21.25
N THR A 147 1.83 1.50 -20.72
CA THR A 147 1.37 2.79 -21.26
C THR A 147 2.47 3.85 -21.18
N MET A 148 3.21 3.90 -20.07
CA MET A 148 4.31 4.84 -19.89
C MET A 148 5.47 4.56 -20.84
N ASP A 149 5.80 3.28 -21.05
CA ASP A 149 6.83 2.87 -22.01
C ASP A 149 6.43 3.25 -23.44
N GLN A 150 5.17 3.05 -23.82
CA GLN A 150 4.70 3.36 -25.17
C GLN A 150 4.55 4.87 -25.45
N LEU A 151 4.06 5.64 -24.48
CA LEU A 151 3.75 7.07 -24.71
C LEU A 151 4.93 8.00 -24.42
N PHE A 152 5.79 7.63 -23.46
CA PHE A 152 6.87 8.49 -22.98
C PHE A 152 8.26 7.92 -23.22
N GLY A 153 8.38 6.70 -23.77
CA GLY A 153 9.66 6.05 -24.04
C GLY A 153 10.44 5.73 -22.77
N LEU A 154 9.72 5.45 -21.67
CA LEU A 154 10.33 4.97 -20.43
C LEU A 154 10.74 3.49 -20.56
N ASN A 155 11.27 2.94 -19.47
CA ASN A 155 11.61 1.53 -19.35
C ASN A 155 11.16 1.00 -17.99
N MET A 156 9.84 1.02 -17.79
CA MET A 156 9.17 0.53 -16.59
C MET A 156 9.14 -0.99 -16.59
N GLN A 157 8.72 -1.63 -17.68
CA GLN A 157 8.62 -3.11 -17.79
C GLN A 157 9.97 -3.83 -17.98
N LYS A 158 11.08 -3.24 -17.54
CA LYS A 158 12.49 -3.71 -17.63
C LYS A 158 12.80 -4.76 -18.71
N SER A 159 12.63 -6.04 -18.36
CA SER A 159 13.00 -7.20 -19.18
C SER A 159 11.90 -7.64 -20.16
N GLY A 160 10.90 -6.78 -20.35
CA GLY A 160 9.72 -6.96 -21.17
C GLY A 160 8.74 -7.94 -20.54
N LEU A 161 8.26 -8.89 -21.34
CA LEU A 161 7.24 -9.85 -20.91
C LEU A 161 7.61 -10.64 -19.64
N MET A 162 8.90 -10.97 -19.44
CA MET A 162 9.33 -11.74 -18.28
C MET A 162 9.18 -10.96 -16.97
N ASP A 163 9.32 -9.63 -17.04
CA ASP A 163 9.15 -8.70 -15.94
C ASP A 163 7.70 -8.71 -15.47
N THR A 164 6.81 -8.27 -16.37
CA THR A 164 5.37 -8.21 -16.14
C THR A 164 4.77 -9.54 -15.68
N MET A 165 5.21 -10.66 -16.27
CA MET A 165 4.73 -11.97 -15.81
C MET A 165 5.25 -12.33 -14.43
N GLY A 166 6.49 -11.97 -14.10
CA GLY A 166 7.06 -12.12 -12.76
C GLY A 166 6.29 -11.31 -11.72
N ASP A 167 6.03 -10.05 -12.04
CA ASP A 167 5.31 -9.10 -11.18
C ASP A 167 3.88 -9.57 -10.90
N LEU A 168 3.13 -9.97 -11.93
CA LEU A 168 1.78 -10.52 -11.75
C LEU A 168 1.76 -11.84 -10.95
N ILE A 169 2.76 -12.71 -11.11
CA ILE A 169 2.86 -13.95 -10.31
C ILE A 169 3.10 -13.62 -8.84
N VAL A 170 3.97 -12.65 -8.56
CA VAL A 170 4.28 -12.23 -7.20
C VAL A 170 3.08 -11.49 -6.59
N ASP A 171 2.37 -10.70 -7.38
CA ASP A 171 1.11 -10.07 -6.99
C ASP A 171 0.06 -11.11 -6.61
N MET A 172 -0.06 -12.22 -7.34
CA MET A 172 -0.92 -13.35 -6.94
C MET A 172 -0.54 -13.90 -5.56
N GLY A 173 0.76 -14.08 -5.29
CA GLY A 173 1.22 -14.51 -3.97
C GLY A 173 0.87 -13.52 -2.86
N GLY A 174 1.18 -12.24 -3.05
CA GLY A 174 0.93 -11.18 -2.08
C GLY A 174 -0.57 -10.96 -1.83
N ALA A 175 -1.36 -10.87 -2.90
CA ALA A 175 -2.81 -10.75 -2.84
C ALA A 175 -3.44 -11.91 -2.06
N LEU A 176 -2.97 -13.14 -2.29
CA LEU A 176 -3.47 -14.32 -1.58
C LEU A 176 -3.15 -14.24 -0.08
N LEU A 177 -1.95 -13.81 0.31
CA LEU A 177 -1.59 -13.62 1.72
C LEU A 177 -2.48 -12.58 2.40
N GLY A 178 -2.73 -11.43 1.74
CA GLY A 178 -3.62 -10.39 2.26
C GLY A 178 -5.07 -10.88 2.40
N ALA A 179 -5.58 -11.60 1.39
CA ALA A 179 -6.93 -12.18 1.40
C ALA A 179 -7.09 -13.27 2.48
N LEU A 180 -6.09 -14.14 2.64
CA LEU A 180 -6.09 -15.19 3.67
C LEU A 180 -6.05 -14.60 5.08
N ALA A 181 -5.32 -13.51 5.30
CA ALA A 181 -5.37 -12.79 6.58
C ALA A 181 -6.81 -12.34 6.91
N GLY A 182 -7.55 -11.82 5.92
CA GLY A 182 -8.97 -11.52 6.03
C GLY A 182 -9.84 -12.74 6.32
N TYR A 183 -9.62 -13.84 5.61
CA TYR A 183 -10.32 -15.11 5.85
C TYR A 183 -10.15 -15.61 7.29
N PHE A 184 -8.91 -15.64 7.81
CA PHE A 184 -8.62 -16.09 9.16
C PHE A 184 -9.16 -15.15 10.23
N TYR A 185 -9.13 -13.84 9.98
CA TYR A 185 -9.80 -12.86 10.84
C TYR A 185 -11.29 -13.17 11.03
N LEU A 186 -12.01 -13.48 9.95
CA LEU A 186 -13.44 -13.83 10.02
C LEU A 186 -13.73 -15.20 10.66
N ARG A 187 -12.73 -16.08 10.73
CA ARG A 187 -12.83 -17.38 11.41
C ARG A 187 -12.45 -17.30 12.89
N GLU A 188 -12.30 -16.09 13.43
CA GLU A 188 -11.86 -15.81 14.81
C GLU A 188 -10.48 -16.42 15.12
N GLN A 189 -9.66 -16.61 14.09
CA GLN A 189 -8.30 -17.11 14.20
C GLN A 189 -7.33 -15.92 14.16
N ALA A 190 -7.13 -15.29 15.32
CA ALA A 190 -6.23 -14.16 15.48
C ALA A 190 -4.79 -14.66 15.72
N PHE A 191 -3.92 -14.50 14.74
CA PHE A 191 -2.51 -14.90 14.81
C PHE A 191 -1.56 -13.72 15.06
N GLY A 192 -2.09 -12.50 15.29
CA GLY A 192 -1.30 -11.28 15.22
C GLY A 192 -0.88 -10.94 13.78
N GLY A 193 0.12 -10.08 13.60
CA GLY A 193 0.60 -9.67 12.28
C GLY A 193 -0.51 -9.03 11.44
N LEU A 194 -0.71 -9.53 10.21
CA LEU A 194 -1.71 -9.01 9.27
C LEU A 194 -3.14 -9.09 9.79
N THR A 195 -3.51 -10.17 10.50
CA THR A 195 -4.83 -10.29 11.14
C THR A 195 -5.02 -9.23 12.23
N GLY A 196 -3.96 -8.88 12.96
CA GLY A 196 -3.98 -7.81 13.96
C GLY A 196 -4.08 -6.41 13.36
N VAL A 197 -3.55 -6.19 12.14
CA VAL A 197 -3.75 -4.95 11.39
C VAL A 197 -5.24 -4.76 11.05
N ILE A 198 -5.89 -5.83 10.59
CA ILE A 198 -7.34 -5.84 10.32
C ILE A 198 -8.13 -5.57 11.60
N ASP A 199 -7.83 -6.29 12.69
CA ASP A 199 -8.51 -6.12 13.98
C ASP A 199 -8.39 -4.69 14.54
N TYR A 200 -7.19 -4.10 14.47
CA TYR A 200 -6.98 -2.71 14.82
C TYR A 200 -7.87 -1.78 13.98
N PHE A 201 -7.90 -1.98 12.66
CA PHE A 201 -8.74 -1.16 11.79
C PHE A 201 -10.22 -1.29 12.16
N VAL A 202 -10.73 -2.51 12.32
CA VAL A 202 -12.16 -2.74 12.64
C VAL A 202 -12.54 -2.14 13.99
N SER A 203 -11.74 -2.41 15.03
CA SER A 203 -12.01 -1.94 16.40
C SER A 203 -11.97 -0.42 16.55
N ARG A 204 -11.13 0.27 15.77
CA ARG A 204 -11.00 1.74 15.79
C ARG A 204 -12.01 2.45 14.89
N ASN A 205 -12.72 1.71 14.04
CA ASN A 205 -13.69 2.24 13.09
C ASN A 205 -15.09 1.61 13.23
N PRO A 206 -15.67 1.53 14.45
CA PRO A 206 -16.88 0.74 14.71
C PRO A 206 -18.11 1.22 13.93
N ARG A 207 -18.13 2.47 13.46
CA ARG A 207 -19.23 3.04 12.67
C ARG A 207 -19.48 2.30 11.34
N PHE A 208 -18.45 1.68 10.77
CA PHE A 208 -18.56 0.93 9.51
C PHE A 208 -18.84 -0.56 9.72
N PHE A 209 -18.71 -1.05 10.95
CA PHE A 209 -18.79 -2.49 11.25
C PHE A 209 -19.89 -2.86 12.25
N ARG A 210 -20.54 -1.89 12.91
CA ARG A 210 -21.72 -2.16 13.76
C ARG A 210 -22.95 -2.40 12.88
N LYS A 211 -23.66 -3.50 13.15
CA LYS A 211 -25.05 -3.67 12.74
C LYS A 211 -25.84 -2.42 13.12
N ARG A 212 -26.40 -1.70 12.13
CA ARG A 212 -27.51 -0.78 12.42
C ARG A 212 -28.66 -1.63 12.94
N ARG A 213 -28.88 -1.67 14.26
CA ARG A 213 -30.17 -2.11 14.81
C ARG A 213 -31.20 -1.12 14.23
N LYS A 214 -31.95 -1.56 13.22
CA LYS A 214 -33.27 -0.99 12.97
C LYS A 214 -34.22 -1.57 14.01
#